data_AF-A0A0T5ZIC5-F1
#
_entry.id   AF-A0A0T5ZIC5-F1
#
_cell.length_a   1.000
_cell.length_b   1.000
_cell.length_c   1.000
_cell.angle_alpha   90.00
_cell.angle_beta   90.00
_cell.angle_gamma   90.00
#
_symmetry.space_group_name_H-M   'P 1'
#
loop_
_entity.id
_entity.type
_entity.pdbx_description
1 polymer ?
#
loop_
_entity_poly.entity_id
_entity_poly.type
_entity_poly.pdbx_seq_one_letter_code
_entity_poly.pdbx_strand_id
1 'polypeptide(L)'
;MTADAPALPALRTVAAAPVIAGWLLAATAIDLFVTRLASRMTIFMPKDPALAGAASAVGRLAAFADALVPVLAVALLVALIAGAGSGGLAYRIGLAATAGVAAAGVMAVAVPPSPWVGLATDVLVMAALAVFAGPLLPGARRLGPGGAAVLALAGAAGLAALARLVESLGALPGGGGLPFVETGLRGAGEVLFVLGAATAGWAGLRLARRAGIMPRWVVGAGVVVAALLLAATALAPSMTGMILTWSLGLSGGLPAVVYAAGGGLAVAGLLSLAGPRREAAVGLGTVLLAGNALSASGLLLAGLLGIAVAARGVRD
;
A
#
# COMPACT_ATOMS: atom_id res chain seq x y z
N MET A 1 28.22 25.48 -32.85
CA MET A 1 28.01 25.61 -31.40
C MET A 1 26.52 25.51 -31.13
N THR A 2 26.01 24.30 -30.91
CA THR A 2 24.64 24.09 -30.42
C THR A 2 24.71 24.09 -28.90
N ALA A 3 24.04 25.06 -28.28
CA ALA A 3 24.00 25.20 -26.84
C ALA A 3 23.28 23.99 -26.23
N ASP A 4 24.03 23.16 -25.49
CA ASP A 4 23.48 22.19 -24.55
C ASP A 4 22.71 22.96 -23.47
N ALA A 5 21.39 22.97 -23.58
CA ALA A 5 20.52 23.40 -22.50
C ALA A 5 20.66 22.41 -21.32
N PRO A 6 20.66 22.89 -20.06
CA PRO A 6 21.10 22.09 -18.93
C PRO A 6 20.07 20.99 -18.59
N ALA A 7 20.39 19.74 -18.90
CA ALA A 7 19.66 18.54 -18.47
C ALA A 7 19.75 18.27 -16.93
N LEU A 8 20.35 19.20 -16.18
CA LEU A 8 20.67 19.10 -14.75
C LEU A 8 19.46 18.96 -13.80
N PRO A 9 18.29 19.60 -14.02
CA PRO A 9 17.15 19.45 -13.13
C PRO A 9 16.50 18.06 -13.22
N ALA A 10 16.37 17.53 -14.44
CA ALA A 10 15.76 16.23 -14.70
C ALA A 10 16.64 15.08 -14.17
N LEU A 11 17.96 15.17 -14.30
CA LEU A 11 18.88 14.17 -13.74
C LEU A 11 18.83 14.12 -12.20
N ARG A 12 18.65 15.27 -11.54
CA ARG A 12 18.54 15.36 -10.07
C ARG A 12 17.21 14.81 -9.55
N THR A 13 16.09 15.03 -10.24
CA THR A 13 14.79 14.48 -9.84
C THR A 13 14.71 12.97 -10.00
N VAL A 14 15.35 12.41 -11.02
CA VAL A 14 15.44 10.95 -11.24
C VAL A 14 16.26 10.27 -10.15
N ALA A 15 17.40 10.86 -9.76
CA ALA A 15 18.23 10.35 -8.68
C ALA A 15 17.54 10.40 -7.29
N ALA A 16 16.50 11.24 -7.13
CA ALA A 16 15.79 11.40 -5.88
C ALA A 16 14.66 10.38 -5.66
N ALA A 17 14.17 9.69 -6.70
CA ALA A 17 13.01 8.80 -6.59
C ALA A 17 13.17 7.70 -5.50
N PRO A 18 14.32 7.02 -5.34
CA PRO A 18 14.51 6.04 -4.27
C PRO A 18 14.47 6.66 -2.87
N VAL A 19 14.97 7.89 -2.73
CA VAL A 19 14.96 8.64 -1.47
C VAL A 19 13.52 9.02 -1.11
N ILE A 20 12.76 9.56 -2.08
CA ILE A 20 11.35 9.92 -1.88
C ILE A 20 10.51 8.69 -1.56
N ALA A 21 10.76 7.55 -2.21
CA ALA A 21 10.07 6.30 -1.90
C ALA A 21 10.34 5.85 -0.45
N GLY A 22 11.57 6.00 0.05
CA GLY A 22 11.90 5.74 1.45
C GLY A 22 11.14 6.66 2.42
N TRP A 23 11.03 7.95 2.09
CA TRP A 23 10.22 8.89 2.86
C TRP A 23 8.73 8.56 2.83
N LEU A 24 8.20 8.14 1.67
CA LEU A 24 6.81 7.72 1.53
C LEU A 24 6.51 6.48 2.38
N LEU A 25 7.42 5.51 2.43
CA LEU A 25 7.31 4.37 3.34
C LEU A 25 7.25 4.84 4.81
N ALA A 26 8.14 5.75 5.20
CA ALA A 26 8.14 6.28 6.56
C ALA A 26 6.83 7.02 6.88
N ALA A 27 6.32 7.83 5.95
CA ALA A 27 5.07 8.55 6.11
C ALA A 27 3.85 7.62 6.20
N THR A 28 3.80 6.57 5.38
CA THR A 28 2.72 5.57 5.45
C THR A 28 2.79 4.75 6.74
N ALA A 29 3.99 4.48 7.28
CA ALA A 29 4.15 3.89 8.60
C ALA A 29 3.63 4.83 9.70
N ILE A 30 4.01 6.10 9.65
CA ILE A 30 3.54 7.11 10.61
C ILE A 30 2.01 7.25 10.54
N ASP A 31 1.41 7.30 9.35
CA ASP A 31 -0.05 7.34 9.18
C ASP A 31 -0.72 6.12 9.83
N LEU A 32 -0.20 4.92 9.59
CA LEU A 32 -0.73 3.71 10.19
C LEU A 32 -0.69 3.77 11.73
N PHE A 33 0.46 4.12 12.31
CA PHE A 33 0.64 4.14 13.76
C PHE A 33 -0.10 5.30 14.45
N VAL A 34 -0.03 6.49 13.88
CA VAL A 34 -0.55 7.71 14.50
C VAL A 34 -2.02 7.92 14.14
N THR A 35 -2.33 8.01 12.85
CA THR A 35 -3.68 8.31 12.37
C THR A 35 -4.59 7.11 12.58
N ARG A 36 -4.17 5.91 12.20
CA ARG A 36 -5.09 4.77 12.11
C ARG A 36 -5.18 3.94 13.39
N LEU A 37 -4.09 3.86 14.14
CA LEU A 37 -4.01 3.16 15.42
C LEU A 37 -4.22 4.12 16.60
N ALA A 38 -3.28 5.04 16.85
CA ALA A 38 -3.31 5.87 18.05
C ALA A 38 -4.54 6.78 18.12
N SER A 39 -4.85 7.53 17.05
CA SER A 39 -6.01 8.43 17.04
C SER A 39 -7.32 7.66 17.25
N ARG A 40 -7.46 6.46 16.66
CA ARG A 40 -8.66 5.65 16.83
C ARG A 40 -8.76 5.01 18.20
N MET A 41 -7.65 4.67 18.83
CA MET A 41 -7.65 4.25 20.23
C MET A 41 -8.13 5.37 21.16
N THR A 42 -7.89 6.64 20.83
CA THR A 42 -8.43 7.77 21.63
C THR A 42 -9.95 7.87 21.62
N ILE A 43 -10.64 7.25 20.64
CA ILE A 43 -12.11 7.16 20.62
C ILE A 43 -12.59 6.45 21.89
N PHE A 44 -11.88 5.40 22.29
CA PHE A 44 -12.21 4.54 23.43
C PHE A 44 -11.62 5.02 24.77
N MET A 45 -10.83 6.11 24.77
CA MET A 45 -10.27 6.67 26.00
C MET A 45 -11.30 7.49 26.78
N PRO A 46 -11.26 7.46 28.13
CA PRO A 46 -12.04 8.36 28.97
C PRO A 46 -11.79 9.83 28.59
N LYS A 47 -12.85 10.63 28.50
CA LYS A 47 -12.77 12.05 28.10
C LYS A 47 -12.37 12.99 29.25
N ASP A 48 -11.53 12.48 30.15
CA ASP A 48 -11.00 13.23 31.29
C ASP A 48 -10.19 14.45 30.79
N PRO A 49 -10.36 15.65 31.38
CA PRO A 49 -9.55 16.83 31.08
C PRO A 49 -8.04 16.59 31.07
N ALA A 50 -7.53 15.68 31.91
CA ALA A 50 -6.12 15.32 31.96
C ALA A 50 -5.64 14.59 30.68
N LEU A 51 -6.53 13.86 30.00
CA LEU A 51 -6.25 13.10 28.77
C LEU A 51 -6.60 13.88 27.49
N ALA A 52 -7.41 14.94 27.60
CA ALA A 52 -7.84 15.76 26.47
C ALA A 52 -6.66 16.43 25.75
N GLY A 53 -5.64 16.89 26.51
CA GLY A 53 -4.42 17.47 25.94
C GLY A 53 -3.61 16.48 25.10
N ALA A 54 -3.48 15.24 25.57
CA ALA A 54 -2.80 14.17 24.84
C ALA A 54 -3.57 13.77 23.56
N ALA A 55 -4.90 13.63 23.65
CA ALA A 55 -5.75 13.33 22.49
C ALA A 55 -5.66 14.45 21.43
N SER A 56 -5.63 15.72 21.83
CA SER A 56 -5.45 16.87 20.93
C SER A 56 -4.08 16.85 20.23
N ALA A 57 -3.01 16.52 20.96
CA ALA A 57 -1.68 16.38 20.38
C ALA A 57 -1.60 15.24 19.36
N VAL A 58 -2.18 14.08 19.68
CA VAL A 58 -2.30 12.94 18.74
C VAL A 58 -3.11 13.33 17.51
N GLY A 59 -4.20 14.09 17.68
CA GLY A 59 -5.02 14.59 16.57
C GLY A 59 -4.23 15.50 15.62
N ARG A 60 -3.40 16.41 16.14
CA ARG A 60 -2.53 17.26 15.31
C ARG A 60 -1.47 16.45 14.55
N LEU A 61 -0.86 15.48 15.23
CA LEU A 61 0.14 14.59 14.61
C LEU A 61 -0.50 13.73 13.49
N ALA A 62 -1.73 13.25 13.73
CA ALA A 62 -2.52 12.52 12.74
C ALA A 62 -2.85 13.37 11.52
N ALA A 63 -3.31 14.62 11.71
CA ALA A 63 -3.57 15.54 10.61
C ALA A 63 -2.31 15.85 9.77
N PHE A 64 -1.16 15.98 10.43
CA PHE A 64 0.13 16.13 9.73
C PHE A 64 0.49 14.89 8.91
N ALA A 65 0.35 13.69 9.49
CA ALA A 65 0.64 12.43 8.80
C ALA A 65 -0.28 12.21 7.59
N ASP A 66 -1.57 12.50 7.74
CA ASP A 66 -2.58 12.37 6.68
C ASP A 66 -2.30 13.33 5.49
N ALA A 67 -1.75 14.51 5.75
CA ALA A 67 -1.30 15.44 4.70
C ALA A 67 0.05 15.04 4.07
N LEU A 68 0.95 14.44 4.84
CA LEU A 68 2.31 14.10 4.39
C LEU A 68 2.31 12.99 3.33
N VAL A 69 1.47 11.96 3.52
CA VAL A 69 1.37 10.83 2.59
C VAL A 69 1.05 11.27 1.14
N PRO A 70 -0.04 12.01 0.86
CA PRO A 70 -0.35 12.42 -0.51
C PRO A 70 0.70 13.36 -1.09
N VAL A 71 1.31 14.24 -0.29
CA VAL A 71 2.40 15.12 -0.75
C VAL A 71 3.60 14.32 -1.23
N LEU A 72 4.07 13.35 -0.43
CA LEU A 72 5.20 12.50 -0.82
C LEU A 72 4.85 11.56 -1.97
N ALA A 73 3.60 11.09 -2.03
CA ALA A 73 3.13 10.26 -3.13
C ALA A 73 3.11 11.05 -4.46
N VAL A 74 2.61 12.29 -4.46
CA VAL A 74 2.68 13.17 -5.63
C VAL A 74 4.14 13.50 -5.99
N ALA A 75 4.98 13.80 -5.01
CA ALA A 75 6.41 14.05 -5.27
C ALA A 75 7.10 12.84 -5.92
N LEU A 76 6.80 11.63 -5.45
CA LEU A 76 7.30 10.39 -6.04
C LEU A 76 6.76 10.19 -7.46
N LEU A 77 5.47 10.42 -7.68
CA LEU A 77 4.84 10.35 -9.00
C LEU A 77 5.52 11.30 -9.99
N VAL A 78 5.77 12.56 -9.60
CA VAL A 78 6.48 13.53 -10.43
C VAL A 78 7.91 13.08 -10.73
N ALA A 79 8.64 12.57 -9.73
CA ALA A 79 9.99 12.05 -9.93
C ALA A 79 10.01 10.86 -10.90
N LEU A 80 9.05 9.95 -10.79
CA LEU A 80 8.91 8.80 -11.70
C LEU A 80 8.51 9.22 -13.12
N ILE A 81 7.64 10.23 -13.28
CA ILE A 81 7.28 10.79 -14.60
C ILE A 81 8.47 11.49 -15.24
N ALA A 82 9.20 12.30 -14.48
CA ALA A 82 10.42 12.96 -14.96
C ALA A 82 11.49 11.94 -15.39
N GLY A 83 11.56 10.80 -14.69
CA GLY A 83 12.40 9.66 -15.05
C GLY A 83 11.83 8.68 -16.07
N ALA A 84 10.61 8.90 -16.57
CA ALA A 84 9.95 7.98 -17.48
C ALA A 84 10.50 8.06 -18.92
N GLY A 85 11.41 9.00 -19.19
CA GLY A 85 12.11 9.15 -20.47
C GLY A 85 12.76 7.86 -20.97
N SER A 86 13.27 7.01 -20.06
CA SER A 86 13.85 5.70 -20.34
C SER A 86 12.86 4.52 -20.20
N GLY A 87 11.64 4.76 -19.73
CA GLY A 87 10.60 3.73 -19.58
C GLY A 87 9.81 3.51 -20.86
N GLY A 88 9.41 2.26 -21.13
CA GLY A 88 8.54 1.91 -22.25
C GLY A 88 7.14 2.54 -22.15
N LEU A 89 6.42 2.60 -23.28
CA LEU A 89 5.09 3.21 -23.41
C LEU A 89 4.10 2.74 -22.33
N ALA A 90 4.07 1.43 -22.07
CA ALA A 90 3.20 0.85 -21.04
C ALA A 90 3.43 1.51 -19.68
N TYR A 91 4.69 1.64 -19.24
CA TYR A 91 5.02 2.25 -17.94
C TYR A 91 4.53 3.71 -17.84
N ARG A 92 4.64 4.48 -18.93
CA ARG A 92 4.13 5.85 -19.00
C ARG A 92 2.60 5.91 -18.89
N ILE A 93 1.90 4.97 -19.51
CA ILE A 93 0.44 4.83 -19.38
C ILE A 93 0.05 4.56 -17.92
N GLY A 94 0.79 3.69 -17.22
CA GLY A 94 0.54 3.41 -15.80
C GLY A 94 0.73 4.63 -14.92
N LEU A 95 1.79 5.41 -15.16
CA LEU A 95 2.01 6.68 -14.46
C LEU A 95 0.93 7.72 -14.77
N ALA A 96 0.50 7.81 -16.03
CA ALA A 96 -0.60 8.70 -16.42
C ALA A 96 -1.93 8.30 -15.76
N ALA A 97 -2.25 7.00 -15.70
CA ALA A 97 -3.41 6.50 -14.99
C ALA A 97 -3.33 6.83 -13.48
N THR A 98 -2.15 6.65 -12.88
CA THR A 98 -1.88 7.01 -11.47
C THR A 98 -2.03 8.51 -11.21
N ALA A 99 -1.59 9.35 -12.16
CA ALA A 99 -1.82 10.80 -12.12
C ALA A 99 -3.31 11.15 -12.23
N GLY A 100 -4.06 10.43 -13.05
CA GLY A 100 -5.52 10.54 -13.12
C GLY A 100 -6.19 10.20 -11.78
N VAL A 101 -5.74 9.15 -11.09
CA VAL A 101 -6.21 8.81 -9.73
C VAL A 101 -5.92 9.94 -8.74
N ALA A 102 -4.71 10.51 -8.79
CA ALA A 102 -4.36 11.65 -7.93
C ALA A 102 -5.25 12.87 -8.21
N ALA A 103 -5.47 13.20 -9.49
CA ALA A 103 -6.32 14.30 -9.90
C ALA A 103 -7.78 14.08 -9.47
N ALA A 104 -8.31 12.87 -9.62
CA ALA A 104 -9.65 12.51 -9.17
C ALA A 104 -9.78 12.64 -7.64
N GLY A 105 -8.76 12.23 -6.88
CA GLY A 105 -8.70 12.40 -5.44
C GLY A 105 -8.72 13.87 -4.99
N VAL A 106 -8.01 14.76 -5.70
CA VAL A 106 -8.03 16.20 -5.44
C VAL A 106 -9.40 16.80 -5.80
N MET A 107 -9.98 16.40 -6.94
CA MET A 107 -11.30 16.85 -7.37
C MET A 107 -12.40 16.47 -6.38
N ALA A 108 -12.31 15.30 -5.76
CA ALA A 108 -13.26 14.84 -4.74
C ALA A 108 -13.26 15.69 -3.46
N VAL A 109 -12.25 16.54 -3.23
CA VAL A 109 -12.25 17.52 -2.13
C VAL A 109 -13.13 18.72 -2.46
N ALA A 110 -13.16 19.12 -3.73
CA ALA A 110 -13.89 20.31 -4.19
C ALA A 110 -15.31 20.00 -4.66
N VAL A 111 -15.57 18.77 -5.11
CA VAL A 111 -16.85 18.36 -5.71
C VAL A 111 -17.38 17.15 -4.93
N PRO A 112 -18.69 17.14 -4.60
CA PRO A 112 -19.31 15.97 -3.97
C PRO A 112 -19.01 14.69 -4.77
N PRO A 113 -18.64 13.59 -4.10
CA PRO A 113 -18.31 12.36 -4.79
C PRO A 113 -19.54 11.86 -5.56
N SER A 114 -19.40 11.74 -6.89
CA SER A 114 -20.41 11.13 -7.74
C SER A 114 -20.05 9.68 -8.05
N PRO A 115 -21.03 8.78 -8.25
CA PRO A 115 -20.77 7.39 -8.62
C PRO A 115 -19.92 7.27 -9.89
N TRP A 116 -20.08 8.22 -10.83
CA TRP A 116 -19.30 8.29 -12.07
C TRP A 116 -17.82 8.60 -11.83
N VAL A 117 -17.50 9.49 -10.88
CA VAL A 117 -16.11 9.79 -10.49
C VAL A 117 -15.49 8.59 -9.78
N GLY A 118 -16.25 7.90 -8.93
CA GLY A 118 -15.82 6.64 -8.30
C GLY A 118 -15.47 5.57 -9.34
N LEU A 119 -16.39 5.33 -10.29
CA LEU A 119 -16.22 4.44 -11.44
C LEU A 119 -14.96 4.77 -12.25
N ALA A 120 -14.81 6.03 -12.67
CA ALA A 120 -13.64 6.45 -13.44
C ALA A 120 -12.34 6.24 -12.65
N THR A 121 -12.35 6.52 -11.35
CA THR A 121 -11.19 6.34 -10.46
C THR A 121 -10.82 4.86 -10.36
N ASP A 122 -11.77 3.96 -10.10
CA ASP A 122 -11.49 2.53 -10.00
C ASP A 122 -11.01 1.93 -11.33
N VAL A 123 -11.51 2.41 -12.47
CA VAL A 123 -10.97 2.02 -13.79
C VAL A 123 -9.51 2.46 -13.96
N LEU A 124 -9.17 3.69 -13.55
CA LEU A 124 -7.79 4.18 -13.60
C LEU A 124 -6.87 3.39 -12.67
N VAL A 125 -7.36 3.01 -11.48
CA VAL A 125 -6.64 2.12 -10.55
C VAL A 125 -6.37 0.78 -11.21
N MET A 126 -7.38 0.15 -11.80
CA MET A 126 -7.22 -1.13 -12.51
C MET A 126 -6.25 -1.03 -13.69
N ALA A 127 -6.30 0.07 -14.46
CA ALA A 127 -5.36 0.31 -15.54
C ALA A 127 -3.92 0.46 -15.03
N ALA A 128 -3.70 1.22 -13.96
CA ALA A 128 -2.39 1.38 -13.33
C ALA A 128 -1.84 0.04 -12.83
N LEU A 129 -2.66 -0.75 -12.13
CA LEU A 129 -2.30 -2.08 -11.64
C LEU A 129 -1.95 -3.04 -12.78
N ALA A 130 -2.77 -3.09 -13.83
CA ALA A 130 -2.53 -3.91 -15.01
C ALA A 130 -1.21 -3.54 -15.69
N VAL A 131 -0.85 -2.27 -15.74
CA VAL A 131 0.41 -1.82 -16.32
C VAL A 131 1.62 -2.17 -15.43
N PHE A 132 1.54 -1.91 -14.12
CA PHE A 132 2.70 -2.11 -13.25
C PHE A 132 2.98 -3.58 -12.98
N ALA A 133 1.93 -4.37 -12.73
CA ALA A 133 2.02 -5.77 -12.39
C ALA A 133 1.88 -6.70 -13.61
N GLY A 134 1.18 -6.29 -14.67
CA GLY A 134 0.91 -7.11 -15.84
C GLY A 134 2.12 -7.70 -16.54
N PRO A 135 3.26 -7.00 -16.70
CA PRO A 135 4.44 -7.59 -17.32
C PRO A 135 5.06 -8.73 -16.50
N LEU A 136 4.66 -8.92 -15.24
CA LEU A 136 5.06 -10.07 -14.42
C LEU A 136 4.20 -11.31 -14.74
N LEU A 137 3.02 -11.18 -15.35
CA LEU A 137 2.07 -12.29 -15.61
C LEU A 137 2.60 -13.36 -16.58
N PRO A 138 3.18 -13.05 -17.76
CA PRO A 138 3.64 -14.07 -18.71
C PRO A 138 4.75 -14.95 -18.12
N GLY A 139 5.51 -14.41 -17.17
CA GLY A 139 6.58 -15.09 -16.45
C GLY A 139 6.15 -15.70 -15.12
N ALA A 140 4.88 -15.66 -14.73
CA ALA A 140 4.44 -15.98 -13.36
C ALA A 140 4.95 -17.33 -12.83
N ARG A 141 5.04 -18.35 -13.69
CA ARG A 141 5.58 -19.68 -13.35
C ARG A 141 7.09 -19.71 -13.08
N ARG A 142 7.83 -18.71 -13.57
CA ARG A 142 9.28 -18.54 -13.44
C ARG A 142 9.66 -17.37 -12.53
N LEU A 143 8.67 -16.60 -12.04
CA LEU A 143 8.95 -15.49 -11.13
C LEU A 143 9.56 -16.02 -9.84
N GLY A 144 10.65 -15.37 -9.43
CA GLY A 144 11.13 -15.50 -8.06
C GLY A 144 10.05 -15.06 -7.06
N PRO A 145 10.17 -15.45 -5.79
CA PRO A 145 9.14 -15.22 -4.77
C PRO A 145 8.80 -13.73 -4.55
N GLY A 146 9.72 -12.80 -4.86
CA GLY A 146 9.42 -11.35 -4.85
C GLY A 146 8.45 -10.91 -5.95
N GLY A 147 8.53 -11.47 -7.15
CA GLY A 147 7.60 -11.17 -8.24
C GLY A 147 6.20 -11.72 -7.97
N ALA A 148 6.13 -12.91 -7.37
CA ALA A 148 4.88 -13.50 -6.89
C ALA A 148 4.22 -12.63 -5.81
N ALA A 149 5.01 -12.05 -4.89
CA ALA A 149 4.49 -11.15 -3.87
C ALA A 149 3.89 -9.86 -4.47
N VAL A 150 4.58 -9.24 -5.43
CA VAL A 150 4.07 -8.05 -6.13
C VAL A 150 2.77 -8.38 -6.87
N LEU A 151 2.70 -9.51 -7.58
CA LEU A 151 1.48 -9.96 -8.25
C LEU A 151 0.33 -10.21 -7.29
N ALA A 152 0.59 -10.85 -6.15
CA ALA A 152 -0.43 -11.14 -5.16
C ALA A 152 -0.98 -9.84 -4.53
N LEU A 153 -0.12 -8.88 -4.17
CA LEU A 153 -0.54 -7.60 -3.61
C LEU A 153 -1.24 -6.72 -4.66
N ALA A 154 -0.79 -6.71 -5.91
CA ALA A 154 -1.48 -6.04 -7.00
C ALA A 154 -2.83 -6.70 -7.32
N GLY A 155 -2.92 -8.02 -7.22
CA GLY A 155 -4.17 -8.77 -7.33
C GLY A 155 -5.15 -8.45 -6.22
N ALA A 156 -4.67 -8.36 -4.97
CA ALA A 156 -5.47 -7.92 -3.82
C ALA A 156 -6.06 -6.52 -4.06
N ALA A 157 -5.19 -5.59 -4.47
CA ALA A 157 -5.57 -4.23 -4.85
C ALA A 157 -6.61 -4.21 -5.97
N GLY A 158 -6.42 -5.04 -7.00
CA GLY A 158 -7.33 -5.13 -8.14
C GLY A 158 -8.69 -5.72 -7.76
N LEU A 159 -8.73 -6.74 -6.90
CA LEU A 159 -9.99 -7.30 -6.41
C LEU A 159 -10.74 -6.31 -5.51
N ALA A 160 -10.03 -5.53 -4.69
CA ALA A 160 -10.64 -4.46 -3.91
C ALA A 160 -11.21 -3.35 -4.80
N ALA A 161 -10.49 -2.94 -5.84
CA ALA A 161 -10.98 -1.97 -6.83
C ALA A 161 -12.17 -2.51 -7.63
N LEU A 162 -12.15 -3.79 -8.00
CA LEU A 162 -13.27 -4.44 -8.69
C LEU A 162 -14.51 -4.53 -7.79
N ALA A 163 -14.35 -4.81 -6.50
CA ALA A 163 -15.47 -4.80 -5.55
C ALA A 163 -16.12 -3.41 -5.46
N ARG A 164 -15.32 -2.34 -5.40
CA ARG A 164 -15.83 -0.96 -5.40
C ARG A 164 -16.46 -0.56 -6.73
N LEU A 165 -15.94 -1.10 -7.84
CA LEU A 165 -16.54 -0.92 -9.16
C LEU A 165 -17.94 -1.53 -9.20
N VAL A 166 -18.11 -2.75 -8.69
CA VAL A 166 -19.42 -3.44 -8.62
C VAL A 166 -20.38 -2.64 -7.72
N GLU A 167 -19.92 -2.18 -6.56
CA GLU A 167 -20.69 -1.34 -5.64
C GLU A 167 -21.14 -0.03 -6.32
N SER A 168 -20.21 0.65 -7.02
CA SER A 168 -20.48 1.90 -7.73
C SER A 168 -21.48 1.69 -8.88
N LEU A 169 -21.42 0.56 -9.59
CA LEU A 169 -22.39 0.20 -10.62
C LEU A 169 -23.78 -0.08 -10.04
N GLY A 170 -23.84 -0.74 -8.87
CA GLY A 170 -25.10 -0.98 -8.15
C GLY A 170 -25.75 0.29 -7.62
N ALA A 171 -24.94 1.33 -7.33
CA ALA A 171 -25.43 2.63 -6.86
C ALA A 171 -25.94 3.56 -7.97
N LEU A 172 -25.78 3.20 -9.25
CA LEU A 172 -26.31 3.98 -10.36
C LEU A 172 -27.84 3.87 -10.47
N PRO A 173 -28.53 4.87 -11.04
CA PRO A 173 -29.96 4.78 -11.31
C PRO A 173 -30.30 3.54 -12.16
N GLY A 174 -31.16 2.66 -11.64
CA GLY A 174 -31.50 1.39 -12.28
C GLY A 174 -30.50 0.25 -12.07
N GLY A 175 -29.43 0.47 -11.30
CA GLY A 175 -28.51 -0.56 -10.86
C GLY A 175 -29.13 -1.50 -9.83
N GLY A 176 -28.80 -2.79 -9.94
CA GLY A 176 -29.08 -3.77 -8.89
C GLY A 176 -27.82 -4.05 -8.08
N GLY A 177 -27.90 -3.97 -6.75
CA GLY A 177 -26.78 -4.31 -5.88
C GLY A 177 -26.43 -5.81 -5.97
N LEU A 178 -25.13 -6.13 -5.96
CA LEU A 178 -24.62 -7.50 -6.00
C LEU A 178 -23.76 -7.79 -4.75
N PRO A 179 -24.35 -7.75 -3.54
CA PRO A 179 -23.60 -7.76 -2.28
C PRO A 179 -22.78 -9.04 -2.09
N PHE A 180 -23.24 -10.17 -2.63
CA PHE A 180 -22.51 -11.44 -2.59
C PHE A 180 -21.23 -11.40 -3.44
N VAL A 181 -21.28 -10.74 -4.60
CA VAL A 181 -20.12 -10.56 -5.50
C VAL A 181 -19.12 -9.62 -4.84
N GLU A 182 -19.58 -8.49 -4.31
CA GLU A 182 -18.74 -7.52 -3.60
C GLU A 182 -18.01 -8.17 -2.41
N THR A 183 -18.75 -8.92 -1.59
CA THR A 183 -18.19 -9.62 -0.43
C THR A 183 -17.18 -10.68 -0.85
N GLY A 184 -17.50 -11.48 -1.88
CA GLY A 184 -16.59 -12.49 -2.43
C GLY A 184 -15.29 -11.88 -2.97
N LEU A 185 -15.38 -10.77 -3.70
CA LEU A 185 -14.22 -10.05 -4.22
C LEU A 185 -13.34 -9.47 -3.11
N ARG A 186 -13.94 -8.84 -2.08
CA ARG A 186 -13.21 -8.31 -0.92
C ARG A 186 -12.51 -9.42 -0.14
N GLY A 187 -13.19 -10.54 0.11
CA GLY A 187 -12.62 -11.71 0.79
C GLY A 187 -11.46 -12.35 0.01
N ALA A 188 -11.61 -12.50 -1.31
CA ALA A 188 -10.53 -13.00 -2.17
C ALA A 188 -9.33 -12.03 -2.20
N GLY A 189 -9.59 -10.72 -2.24
CA GLY A 189 -8.55 -9.69 -2.16
C GLY A 189 -7.78 -9.77 -0.84
N GLU A 190 -8.48 -9.97 0.26
CA GLU A 190 -7.88 -10.14 1.59
C GLU A 190 -7.00 -11.39 1.70
N VAL A 191 -7.45 -12.52 1.14
CA VAL A 191 -6.61 -13.73 1.03
C VAL A 191 -5.35 -13.45 0.23
N LEU A 192 -5.48 -12.80 -0.93
CA LEU A 192 -4.32 -12.43 -1.76
C LEU A 192 -3.39 -11.46 -1.05
N PHE A 193 -3.92 -10.54 -0.24
CA PHE A 193 -3.14 -9.59 0.53
C PHE A 193 -2.25 -10.32 1.55
N VAL A 194 -2.84 -11.24 2.34
CA VAL A 194 -2.07 -12.02 3.32
C VAL A 194 -1.07 -12.95 2.65
N LEU A 195 -1.44 -13.60 1.55
CA LEU A 195 -0.51 -14.43 0.78
C LEU A 195 0.62 -13.60 0.19
N GLY A 196 0.33 -12.40 -0.32
CA GLY A 196 1.33 -11.44 -0.81
C GLY A 196 2.30 -11.01 0.29
N ALA A 197 1.77 -10.70 1.49
CA ALA A 197 2.57 -10.37 2.66
C ALA A 197 3.49 -11.53 3.08
N ALA A 198 2.94 -12.74 3.17
CA ALA A 198 3.69 -13.93 3.55
C ALA A 198 4.76 -14.31 2.50
N THR A 199 4.44 -14.19 1.22
CA THR A 199 5.38 -14.48 0.12
C THR A 199 6.50 -13.44 0.04
N ALA A 200 6.21 -12.15 0.24
CA ALA A 200 7.22 -11.11 0.41
C ALA A 200 8.14 -11.42 1.59
N GLY A 201 7.53 -11.79 2.72
CA GLY A 201 8.18 -12.23 3.94
C GLY A 201 9.19 -13.37 3.71
N TRP A 202 8.69 -14.44 3.09
CA TRP A 202 9.47 -15.62 2.76
C TRP A 202 10.59 -15.33 1.75
N ALA A 203 10.32 -14.52 0.72
CA ALA A 203 11.30 -14.12 -0.28
C ALA A 203 12.51 -13.44 0.38
N GLY A 204 12.24 -12.49 1.28
CA GLY A 204 13.27 -11.77 2.01
C GLY A 204 14.09 -12.67 2.92
N LEU A 205 13.43 -13.50 3.72
CA LEU A 205 14.11 -14.44 4.60
C LEU A 205 14.98 -15.43 3.82
N ARG A 206 14.48 -16.00 2.72
CA ARG A 206 15.24 -16.92 1.88
C ARG A 206 16.49 -16.26 1.30
N LEU A 207 16.38 -15.00 0.90
CA LEU A 207 17.47 -14.24 0.32
C LEU A 207 18.53 -13.90 1.38
N ALA A 208 18.13 -13.44 2.56
CA ALA A 208 19.04 -13.19 3.68
C ALA A 208 19.75 -14.46 4.17
N ARG A 209 19.05 -15.61 4.20
CA ARG A 209 19.68 -16.91 4.52
C ARG A 209 20.73 -17.30 3.50
N ARG A 210 20.43 -17.17 2.21
CA ARG A 210 21.38 -17.49 1.13
C ARG A 210 22.61 -16.59 1.16
N ALA A 211 22.44 -15.33 1.54
CA ALA A 211 23.54 -14.40 1.68
C ALA A 211 24.38 -14.63 2.96
N GLY A 212 23.92 -15.46 3.90
CA GLY A 212 24.58 -15.65 5.20
C GLY A 212 24.44 -14.45 6.15
N ILE A 213 23.56 -13.49 5.84
CA ILE A 213 23.44 -12.21 6.56
C ILE A 213 22.30 -12.25 7.59
N MET A 214 21.56 -13.37 7.73
CA MET A 214 20.31 -13.39 8.49
C MET A 214 20.53 -13.12 10.00
N PRO A 215 20.21 -11.91 10.49
CA PRO A 215 20.40 -11.60 11.89
C PRO A 215 19.26 -12.24 12.69
N ARG A 216 19.59 -12.87 13.82
CA ARG A 216 18.58 -13.52 14.70
C ARG A 216 17.49 -12.55 15.17
N TRP A 217 17.83 -11.26 15.30
CA TRP A 217 16.88 -10.21 15.70
C TRP A 217 15.77 -9.98 14.66
N VAL A 218 16.00 -10.23 13.37
CA VAL A 218 14.99 -10.04 12.33
C VAL A 218 13.87 -11.09 12.43
N VAL A 219 14.25 -12.34 12.68
CA VAL A 219 13.28 -13.41 12.96
C VAL A 219 12.57 -13.14 14.28
N GLY A 220 13.31 -12.69 15.31
CA GLY A 220 12.75 -12.28 16.59
C GLY A 220 11.69 -11.18 16.44
N ALA A 221 11.96 -10.15 15.64
CA ALA A 221 11.01 -9.07 15.36
C ALA A 221 9.72 -9.59 14.71
N GLY A 222 9.83 -10.48 13.73
CA GLY A 222 8.65 -11.10 13.10
C GLY A 222 7.82 -11.94 14.09
N VAL A 223 8.48 -12.74 14.94
CA VAL A 223 7.81 -13.52 15.98
C VAL A 223 7.14 -12.63 17.02
N VAL A 224 7.80 -11.56 17.44
CA VAL A 224 7.23 -10.57 18.38
C VAL A 224 6.00 -9.92 17.77
N VAL A 225 6.05 -9.49 16.50
CA VAL A 225 4.88 -8.91 15.82
C VAL A 225 3.73 -9.92 15.73
N ALA A 226 4.00 -11.16 15.35
CA ALA A 226 2.97 -12.20 15.31
C ALA A 226 2.36 -12.45 16.70
N ALA A 227 3.18 -12.54 17.74
CA ALA A 227 2.74 -12.73 19.11
C ALA A 227 1.90 -11.54 19.61
N LEU A 228 2.30 -10.31 19.30
CA LEU A 228 1.55 -9.11 19.66
C LEU A 228 0.20 -9.04 18.94
N LEU A 229 0.13 -9.40 17.66
CA LEU A 229 -1.13 -9.47 16.91
C LEU A 229 -2.06 -10.55 17.46
N LEU A 230 -1.53 -11.72 17.81
CA LEU A 230 -2.28 -12.78 18.47
C LEU A 230 -2.79 -12.34 19.85
N ALA A 231 -1.92 -11.75 20.66
CA ALA A 231 -2.28 -11.26 21.99
C ALA A 231 -3.34 -10.16 21.91
N ALA A 232 -3.21 -9.21 20.98
CA ALA A 232 -4.22 -8.17 20.75
C ALA A 232 -5.57 -8.78 20.39
N THR A 233 -5.58 -9.79 19.51
CA THR A 233 -6.82 -10.47 19.12
C THR A 233 -7.43 -11.25 20.28
N ALA A 234 -6.62 -11.91 21.10
CA ALA A 234 -7.09 -12.69 22.24
C ALA A 234 -7.66 -11.80 23.35
N LEU A 235 -7.03 -10.64 23.60
CA LEU A 235 -7.42 -9.72 24.66
C LEU A 235 -8.61 -8.84 24.27
N ALA A 236 -8.71 -8.44 23.00
CA ALA A 236 -9.76 -7.56 22.51
C ALA A 236 -10.13 -7.87 21.05
N PRO A 237 -10.92 -8.94 20.81
CA PRO A 237 -11.27 -9.39 19.46
C PRO A 237 -12.03 -8.32 18.66
N SER A 238 -13.00 -7.65 19.29
CA SER A 238 -13.82 -6.61 18.65
C SER A 238 -13.00 -5.38 18.25
N MET A 239 -12.10 -4.94 19.12
CA MET A 239 -11.19 -3.82 18.81
C MET A 239 -10.20 -4.19 17.72
N THR A 240 -9.69 -5.43 17.73
CA THR A 240 -8.78 -5.91 16.69
C THR A 240 -9.46 -5.93 15.33
N GLY A 241 -10.70 -6.43 15.24
CA GLY A 241 -11.49 -6.38 14.01
C GLY A 241 -11.69 -4.95 13.49
N MET A 242 -12.15 -4.04 14.37
CA MET A 242 -12.31 -2.62 14.00
C MET A 242 -11.00 -1.97 13.52
N ILE A 243 -9.89 -2.24 14.20
CA ILE A 243 -8.57 -1.72 13.81
C ILE A 243 -8.16 -2.29 12.44
N LEU A 244 -8.31 -3.59 12.20
CA LEU A 244 -7.97 -4.21 10.91
C LEU A 244 -8.80 -3.63 9.76
N THR A 245 -10.11 -3.50 9.95
CA THR A 245 -11.01 -2.95 8.93
C THR A 245 -10.73 -1.48 8.68
N TRP A 246 -10.65 -0.67 9.73
CA TRP A 246 -10.49 0.77 9.54
C TRP A 246 -9.06 1.14 9.12
N SER A 247 -8.04 0.38 9.53
CA SER A 247 -6.63 0.74 9.30
C SER A 247 -6.09 0.13 8.02
N LEU A 248 -6.41 -1.12 7.75
CA LEU A 248 -5.86 -1.86 6.62
C LEU A 248 -6.93 -2.29 5.61
N GLY A 249 -8.22 -2.02 5.84
CA GLY A 249 -9.29 -2.48 4.94
C GLY A 249 -9.50 -3.97 4.92
N LEU A 250 -9.08 -4.63 6.00
CA LEU A 250 -9.20 -6.07 6.16
C LEU A 250 -10.53 -6.35 6.84
N SER A 251 -11.38 -7.17 6.22
CA SER A 251 -12.74 -7.41 6.71
C SER A 251 -12.76 -8.18 8.03
N GLY A 252 -11.62 -8.79 8.39
CA GLY A 252 -11.54 -9.71 9.52
C GLY A 252 -12.12 -11.09 9.20
N GLY A 253 -12.42 -11.37 7.92
CA GLY A 253 -12.96 -12.66 7.48
C GLY A 253 -11.98 -13.83 7.62
N LEU A 254 -10.68 -13.57 7.78
CA LEU A 254 -9.70 -14.62 8.05
C LEU A 254 -9.47 -14.82 9.56
N PRO A 255 -9.07 -16.03 9.98
CA PRO A 255 -8.66 -16.26 11.36
C PRO A 255 -7.50 -15.34 11.76
N ALA A 256 -7.52 -14.82 12.99
CA ALA A 256 -6.49 -13.93 13.52
C ALA A 256 -5.05 -14.46 13.37
N VAL A 257 -4.89 -15.78 13.52
CA VAL A 257 -3.62 -16.49 13.34
C VAL A 257 -3.04 -16.28 11.94
N VAL A 258 -3.90 -16.19 10.92
CA VAL A 258 -3.50 -15.99 9.53
C VAL A 258 -2.95 -14.57 9.33
N TYR A 259 -3.60 -13.54 9.87
CA TYR A 259 -3.05 -12.17 9.83
C TYR A 259 -1.77 -12.05 10.64
N ALA A 260 -1.71 -12.66 11.83
CA ALA A 260 -0.53 -12.61 12.69
C ALA A 260 0.68 -13.27 12.04
N ALA A 261 0.49 -14.46 11.46
CA ALA A 261 1.56 -15.17 10.73
C ALA A 261 2.00 -14.39 9.49
N GLY A 262 1.05 -13.89 8.69
CA GLY A 262 1.35 -13.08 7.50
C GLY A 262 2.11 -11.80 7.84
N GLY A 263 1.65 -11.05 8.86
CA GLY A 263 2.28 -9.82 9.33
C GLY A 263 3.67 -10.05 9.91
N GLY A 264 3.83 -11.08 10.75
CA GLY A 264 5.14 -11.44 11.31
C GLY A 264 6.15 -11.84 10.24
N LEU A 265 5.72 -12.65 9.26
CA LEU A 265 6.55 -13.00 8.10
C LEU A 265 6.91 -11.78 7.26
N ALA A 266 5.95 -10.90 6.98
CA ALA A 266 6.18 -9.69 6.21
C ALA A 266 7.22 -8.79 6.87
N VAL A 267 7.11 -8.53 8.17
CA VAL A 267 8.11 -7.73 8.91
C VAL A 267 9.49 -8.35 8.83
N ALA A 268 9.61 -9.65 9.10
CA ALA A 268 10.89 -10.34 9.05
C ALA A 268 11.50 -10.33 7.63
N GLY A 269 10.70 -10.51 6.59
CA GLY A 269 11.21 -10.50 5.22
C GLY A 269 11.53 -9.12 4.68
N LEU A 270 10.73 -8.10 4.98
CA LEU A 270 11.02 -6.73 4.54
C LEU A 270 12.31 -6.19 5.15
N LEU A 271 12.53 -6.44 6.45
CA LEU A 271 13.79 -6.12 7.12
C LEU A 271 14.97 -6.87 6.48
N SER A 272 14.74 -8.10 6.03
CA SER A 272 15.73 -8.91 5.33
C SER A 272 16.02 -8.43 3.90
N LEU A 273 15.06 -7.77 3.24
CA LEU A 273 15.21 -7.21 1.89
C LEU A 273 15.84 -5.82 1.88
N ALA A 274 15.80 -5.09 3.01
CA ALA A 274 16.21 -3.69 3.11
C ALA A 274 17.66 -3.41 2.66
N GLY A 275 18.55 -4.39 2.81
CA GLY A 275 19.92 -4.32 2.28
C GLY A 275 20.02 -4.68 0.79
N PRO A 276 19.81 -5.95 0.42
CA PRO A 276 20.13 -6.45 -0.93
C PRO A 276 19.17 -6.01 -2.03
N ARG A 277 17.93 -5.63 -1.69
CA ARG A 277 16.91 -5.20 -2.66
C ARG A 277 16.05 -4.09 -2.05
N ARG A 278 16.72 -2.99 -1.71
CA ARG A 278 16.12 -1.86 -0.99
C ARG A 278 14.86 -1.32 -1.67
N GLU A 279 14.86 -1.15 -2.99
CA GLU A 279 13.68 -0.64 -3.70
C GLU A 279 12.49 -1.59 -3.61
N ALA A 280 12.70 -2.89 -3.81
CA ALA A 280 11.64 -3.89 -3.63
C ALA A 280 11.10 -3.90 -2.21
N ALA A 281 11.97 -3.81 -1.20
CA ALA A 281 11.58 -3.73 0.20
C ALA A 281 10.72 -2.48 0.49
N VAL A 282 11.15 -1.32 -0.01
CA VAL A 282 10.45 -0.05 0.18
C VAL A 282 9.09 -0.07 -0.51
N GLY A 283 9.03 -0.54 -1.75
CA GLY A 283 7.77 -0.66 -2.50
C GLY A 283 6.79 -1.62 -1.83
N LEU A 284 7.22 -2.85 -1.52
CA LEU A 284 6.37 -3.85 -0.85
C LEU A 284 5.92 -3.39 0.53
N GLY A 285 6.81 -2.76 1.31
CA GLY A 285 6.47 -2.20 2.61
C GLY A 285 5.41 -1.11 2.49
N THR A 286 5.51 -0.23 1.49
CA THR A 286 4.53 0.85 1.26
C THR A 286 3.16 0.26 0.93
N VAL A 287 3.10 -0.79 0.10
CA VAL A 287 1.83 -1.47 -0.24
C VAL A 287 1.21 -2.16 0.96
N LEU A 288 2.02 -2.84 1.78
CA LEU A 288 1.53 -3.52 2.98
C LEU A 288 1.01 -2.55 4.04
N LEU A 289 1.65 -1.38 4.18
CA LEU A 289 1.19 -0.33 5.10
C LEU A 289 -0.03 0.42 4.56
N ALA A 290 -0.14 0.58 3.24
CA ALA A 290 -1.34 1.11 2.60
C ALA A 290 -2.56 0.20 2.80
N GLY A 291 -2.33 -1.11 2.95
CA GLY A 291 -3.36 -2.10 3.23
C GLY A 291 -4.19 -2.50 2.01
N ASN A 292 -5.22 -3.29 2.27
CA ASN A 292 -6.25 -3.68 1.30
C ASN A 292 -7.31 -2.57 1.10
N ALA A 293 -7.40 -1.60 2.02
CA ALA A 293 -8.20 -0.38 1.91
C ALA A 293 -7.53 0.67 1.02
N LEU A 294 -7.29 0.32 -0.24
CA LEU A 294 -6.92 1.29 -1.28
C LEU A 294 -8.10 2.21 -1.66
N SER A 295 -8.90 2.64 -0.68
CA SER A 295 -10.03 3.55 -0.82
C SER A 295 -9.75 4.95 -0.25
N ALA A 296 -8.62 5.16 0.43
CA ALA A 296 -8.21 6.49 0.91
C ALA A 296 -7.28 7.16 -0.11
N SER A 297 -7.63 8.37 -0.57
CA SER A 297 -7.01 9.04 -1.73
C SER A 297 -5.47 9.20 -1.65
N GLY A 298 -4.89 9.32 -0.45
CA GLY A 298 -3.44 9.32 -0.24
C GLY A 298 -2.79 7.92 -0.21
N LEU A 299 -3.39 6.95 0.48
CA LEU A 299 -2.86 5.59 0.55
C LEU A 299 -3.05 4.78 -0.72
N LEU A 300 -4.14 5.02 -1.44
CA LEU A 300 -4.35 4.45 -2.77
C LEU A 300 -3.20 4.84 -3.69
N LEU A 301 -2.85 6.13 -3.69
CA LEU A 301 -1.74 6.65 -4.47
C LEU A 301 -0.41 6.05 -4.00
N ALA A 302 -0.17 6.01 -2.69
CA ALA A 302 1.03 5.39 -2.11
C ALA A 302 1.15 3.89 -2.46
N GLY A 303 0.05 3.14 -2.44
CA GLY A 303 0.00 1.73 -2.80
C GLY A 303 0.30 1.50 -4.27
N LEU A 304 -0.29 2.27 -5.19
CA LEU A 304 0.00 2.18 -6.62
C LEU A 304 1.47 2.46 -6.93
N LEU A 305 2.03 3.51 -6.32
CA LEU A 305 3.44 3.86 -6.47
C LEU A 305 4.35 2.82 -5.81
N GLY A 306 3.95 2.25 -4.68
CA GLY A 306 4.64 1.14 -4.02
C GLY A 306 4.73 -0.09 -4.92
N ILE A 307 3.64 -0.44 -5.64
CA ILE A 307 3.63 -1.51 -6.64
C ILE A 307 4.58 -1.17 -7.80
N ALA A 308 4.56 0.06 -8.30
CA ALA A 308 5.45 0.49 -9.37
C ALA A 308 6.94 0.40 -8.97
N VAL A 309 7.29 0.85 -7.76
CA VAL A 309 8.64 0.75 -7.19
C VAL A 309 9.04 -0.70 -6.95
N ALA A 310 8.14 -1.51 -6.38
CA ALA A 310 8.43 -2.93 -6.13
C ALA A 310 8.62 -3.72 -7.42
N ALA A 311 7.79 -3.46 -8.45
CA ALA A 311 7.90 -4.11 -9.74
C ALA A 311 9.21 -3.78 -10.46
N ARG A 312 9.77 -2.56 -10.27
CA ARG A 312 11.10 -2.18 -10.75
C ARG A 312 12.20 -2.93 -9.98
N GLY A 313 12.21 -2.81 -8.65
CA GLY A 313 13.25 -3.42 -7.81
C GLY A 313 13.28 -4.96 -7.78
N VAL A 314 12.31 -5.63 -8.39
CA VAL A 314 12.32 -7.10 -8.59
C VAL A 314 12.89 -7.49 -9.96
N ARG A 315 12.85 -6.58 -10.95
CA ARG A 315 13.40 -6.81 -12.30
C ARG A 315 14.90 -6.55 -12.37
N ASP A 316 15.39 -5.61 -11.56
CA ASP A 316 16.81 -5.30 -11.36
C ASP A 316 17.48 -6.32 -10.40
#